data_AF-U7V6R2-F1
#
_entry.id   AF-U7V6R2-F1
#
_cell.length_a   1.000
_cell.length_b   1.000
_cell.length_c   1.000
_cell.angle_alpha   90.00
_cell.angle_beta   90.00
_cell.angle_gamma   90.00
#
_symmetry.space_group_name_H-M   'P 1'
#
loop_
_entity.id
_entity.type
_entity.pdbx_description
1 polymer ?
#
loop_
_entity_poly.entity_id
_entity_poly.type
_entity_poly.pdbx_seq_one_letter_code
_entity_poly.pdbx_strand_id
1 'polypeptide(L)'
;MREIFEKYRLPKAYIDFLHKNKNGISQALFNAKDCKNYDGGAFYDLWNEDMLLEETFSDGPNYQIPLNIIDEIVIDSHEPSFFDEQMVKNMFAIGLSDSGFLCFNPHNNSLCVLHSDGFLMTVAPSFDFFISNIKMQ
;
A
#
# COMPACT_ATOMS: atom_id res chain seq x y z
N MET A 1 11.94 -12.93 12.44
CA MET A 1 11.21 -11.91 11.65
C MET A 1 10.37 -11.14 12.66
N ARG A 2 10.10 -9.83 12.50
CA ARG A 2 9.26 -9.12 13.49
C ARG A 2 7.87 -9.75 13.50
N GLU A 3 7.30 -10.00 14.69
CA GLU A 3 6.00 -10.67 14.88
C GLU A 3 4.87 -10.04 14.07
N ILE A 4 4.97 -8.73 13.82
CA ILE A 4 3.99 -8.02 13.02
C ILE A 4 3.94 -8.48 11.55
N PHE A 5 5.09 -8.75 10.93
CA PHE A 5 5.12 -9.21 9.54
C PHE A 5 4.52 -10.62 9.39
N GLU A 6 4.62 -11.42 10.46
CA GLU A 6 3.99 -12.74 10.54
C GLU A 6 2.47 -12.62 10.73
N LYS A 7 2.00 -11.69 11.58
CA LYS A 7 0.57 -11.41 11.78
C LYS A 7 -0.14 -11.07 10.46
N TYR A 8 0.46 -10.22 9.64
CA TYR A 8 -0.13 -9.75 8.38
C TYR A 8 0.20 -10.63 7.17
N ARG A 9 0.90 -11.76 7.37
CA ARG A 9 1.24 -12.74 6.31
C ARG A 9 1.83 -12.08 5.05
N LEU A 10 2.71 -11.11 5.26
CA LEU A 10 3.24 -10.29 4.17
C LEU A 10 4.05 -11.13 3.17
N PRO A 11 4.04 -10.78 1.87
CA PRO A 11 4.80 -11.50 0.86
C PRO A 11 6.30 -11.49 1.18
N LYS A 12 6.96 -12.64 0.99
CA LYS A 12 8.42 -12.77 1.19
C LYS A 12 9.20 -11.72 0.40
N ALA A 13 8.79 -11.43 -0.83
CA ALA A 13 9.43 -10.41 -1.66
C ALA A 13 9.45 -9.02 -1.03
N TYR A 14 8.40 -8.66 -0.30
CA TYR A 14 8.33 -7.40 0.42
C TYR A 14 9.26 -7.40 1.64
N ILE A 15 9.31 -8.50 2.39
CA ILE A 15 10.24 -8.64 3.53
C ILE A 15 11.69 -8.58 3.07
N ASP A 16 12.01 -9.25 1.97
CA ASP A 16 13.34 -9.19 1.34
C ASP A 16 13.65 -7.78 0.84
N PHE A 17 12.65 -7.04 0.34
CA PHE A 17 12.78 -5.64 -0.04
C PHE A 17 13.11 -4.75 1.17
N LEU A 18 12.43 -4.90 2.31
CA LEU A 18 12.71 -4.12 3.53
C LEU A 18 14.12 -4.35 4.05
N HIS A 19 14.61 -5.59 3.99
CA HIS A 19 15.97 -5.90 4.40
C HIS A 19 17.02 -5.26 3.49
N LYS A 20 16.74 -5.15 2.19
CA LYS A 20 17.67 -4.59 1.19
C LYS A 20 17.61 -3.05 1.11
N ASN A 21 16.44 -2.45 1.30
CA ASN A 21 16.20 -1.03 1.08
C ASN A 21 16.03 -0.29 2.41
N LYS A 22 17.15 0.01 3.06
CA LYS A 22 17.18 0.67 4.37
C LYS A 22 16.64 2.10 4.37
N ASN A 23 16.66 2.77 3.22
CA ASN A 23 16.18 4.15 3.09
C ASN A 23 14.79 4.24 2.46
N GLY A 24 14.18 3.10 2.11
CA GLY A 24 12.92 3.07 1.36
C GLY A 24 13.16 3.46 -0.10
N ILE A 25 12.08 3.76 -0.81
CA ILE A 25 12.13 4.30 -2.16
C ILE A 25 11.24 5.53 -2.18
N SER A 26 11.70 6.59 -2.83
CA SER A 26 10.88 7.78 -3.06
C SER A 26 10.74 8.06 -4.54
N GLN A 27 9.61 8.63 -4.95
CA GLN A 27 9.32 9.05 -6.32
C GLN A 27 9.44 7.90 -7.34
N ALA A 28 9.05 6.68 -6.96
CA ALA A 28 8.95 5.56 -7.90
C ALA A 28 7.75 5.78 -8.84
N LEU A 29 8.01 5.84 -10.14
CA LEU A 29 6.96 6.00 -11.13
C LEU A 29 6.46 4.63 -11.61
N PHE A 30 5.16 4.40 -11.53
CA PHE A 30 4.54 3.16 -11.99
C PHE A 30 3.18 3.41 -12.65
N ASN A 31 2.96 2.78 -13.81
CA ASN A 31 1.70 2.83 -14.52
C ASN A 31 0.99 1.46 -14.45
N ALA A 32 -0.09 1.40 -13.67
CA ALA A 32 -0.92 0.21 -13.48
C ALA A 32 -1.70 -0.19 -14.74
N LYS A 33 -1.95 0.75 -15.67
CA LYS A 33 -2.70 0.50 -16.92
C LYS A 33 -1.79 0.04 -18.05
N ASP A 34 -0.57 0.56 -18.11
CA ASP A 34 0.44 0.20 -19.11
C ASP A 34 1.85 0.28 -18.50
N CYS A 35 2.36 -0.85 -18.03
CA CYS A 35 3.67 -0.92 -17.36
C CYS A 35 4.85 -0.60 -18.29
N LYS A 36 4.63 -0.44 -19.61
CA LYS A 36 5.67 -0.05 -20.56
C LYS A 36 5.68 1.46 -20.85
N ASN A 37 4.61 2.17 -20.50
CA ASN A 37 4.47 3.60 -20.73
C ASN A 37 4.29 4.35 -19.41
N TYR A 38 5.27 5.18 -19.06
CA TYR A 38 5.26 5.90 -17.79
C TYR A 38 4.56 7.26 -17.85
N ASP A 39 4.19 7.78 -19.03
CA ASP A 39 3.62 9.14 -19.19
C ASP A 39 2.22 9.31 -18.56
N GLY A 40 1.59 8.21 -18.13
CA GLY A 40 0.35 8.20 -17.36
C GLY A 40 0.45 7.45 -16.03
N GLY A 41 1.68 7.25 -15.53
CA GLY A 41 1.92 6.62 -14.23
C GLY A 41 1.64 7.55 -13.05
N ALA A 42 1.57 6.95 -11.87
CA ALA A 42 1.52 7.67 -10.59
C ALA A 42 2.86 7.50 -9.86
N PHE A 43 3.19 8.45 -9.00
CA PHE A 43 4.33 8.33 -8.11
C PHE A 43 3.97 7.58 -6.85
N TYR A 44 4.95 6.83 -6.36
CA TYR A 44 4.86 6.04 -5.14
C TYR A 44 6.11 6.25 -4.29
N ASP A 45 5.90 6.39 -3.00
CA ASP A 45 6.95 6.31 -1.98
C ASP A 45 6.76 4.98 -1.24
N LEU A 46 7.80 4.15 -1.17
CA LEU A 46 7.82 2.92 -0.37
C LEU A 46 8.58 3.17 0.93
N TRP A 47 7.93 2.87 2.05
CA TRP A 47 8.52 3.04 3.36
C TRP A 47 9.58 1.98 3.66
N ASN A 48 10.61 2.38 4.39
CA ASN A 48 11.54 1.45 5.00
C ASN A 48 10.98 0.90 6.32
N GLU A 49 11.74 -0.02 6.92
CA GLU A 49 11.36 -0.68 8.17
C GLU A 49 11.18 0.29 9.34
N ASP A 50 11.98 1.35 9.42
CA ASP A 50 11.90 2.34 10.50
C ASP A 50 10.65 3.20 10.34
N MET A 51 10.43 3.75 9.14
CA MET A 51 9.24 4.51 8.77
C MET A 51 7.96 3.71 9.03
N LEU A 52 7.91 2.42 8.73
CA LEU A 52 6.71 1.62 9.01
C LEU A 52 6.31 1.61 10.47
N LEU A 53 7.30 1.65 11.37
CA LEU A 53 7.12 1.45 12.81
C LEU A 53 7.09 2.76 13.59
N GLU A 54 7.42 3.87 12.95
CA GLU A 54 7.27 5.22 13.49
C GLU A 54 5.79 5.68 13.47
N GLU A 55 5.45 6.57 14.41
CA GLU A 55 4.15 7.22 14.54
C GLU A 55 4.17 8.55 13.78
N THR A 56 3.81 8.55 12.49
CA THR A 56 3.82 9.79 11.68
C THR A 56 2.49 10.14 11.03
N PHE A 57 1.54 9.20 10.92
CA PHE A 57 0.22 9.44 10.33
C PHE A 57 -0.95 9.44 11.34
N SER A 58 -0.76 8.86 12.52
CA SER A 58 -1.77 8.79 13.59
C SER A 58 -1.08 8.60 14.95
N ASP A 59 -1.84 8.48 16.03
CA ASP A 59 -1.34 8.05 17.35
C ASP A 59 -0.85 6.58 17.37
N GLY A 60 -0.67 5.97 16.19
CA GLY A 60 -0.15 4.63 16.00
C GLY A 60 0.79 4.53 14.79
N PRO A 61 1.49 3.39 14.63
CA PRO A 61 2.49 3.21 13.58
C PRO A 61 1.95 3.38 12.16
N ASN A 62 2.81 3.80 11.23
CA ASN A 62 2.43 4.06 9.84
C ASN A 62 1.81 2.87 9.09
N TYR A 63 2.16 1.63 9.45
CA TYR A 63 1.53 0.44 8.86
C TYR A 63 0.04 0.29 9.24
N GLN A 64 -0.39 0.93 10.34
CA GLN A 64 -1.79 0.99 10.73
C GLN A 64 -2.45 2.05 9.85
N ILE A 65 -3.39 1.61 9.01
CA ILE A 65 -4.23 2.56 8.28
C ILE A 65 -4.94 3.42 9.32
N PRO A 66 -4.93 4.76 9.20
CA PRO A 66 -5.51 5.63 10.20
C PRO A 66 -6.96 5.23 10.44
N LEU A 67 -7.24 4.66 11.61
CA LEU A 67 -8.56 4.12 11.97
C LEU A 67 -9.64 5.21 11.93
N ASN A 68 -9.24 6.46 12.18
CA ASN A 68 -10.02 7.68 12.01
C ASN A 68 -10.48 7.92 10.57
N ILE A 69 -9.71 7.52 9.55
CA ILE A 69 -10.18 7.56 8.15
C ILE A 69 -11.28 6.50 7.96
N ILE A 70 -11.12 5.31 8.55
CA ILE A 70 -12.10 4.22 8.41
C ILE A 70 -13.44 4.57 9.09
N ASP A 71 -13.39 5.23 10.26
CA ASP A 71 -14.60 5.65 10.97
C ASP A 71 -15.35 6.80 10.27
N GLU A 72 -14.66 7.57 9.40
CA GLU A 72 -15.24 8.68 8.61
C GLU A 72 -15.64 8.28 7.18
N ILE A 73 -15.17 7.14 6.66
CA ILE A 73 -15.57 6.64 5.35
C ILE A 73 -17.01 6.10 5.45
N VAL A 74 -17.95 6.85 4.89
CA VAL A 74 -19.25 6.30 4.49
C VAL A 74 -19.02 5.45 3.24
N ILE A 75 -18.88 4.14 3.41
CA ILE A 75 -18.78 3.21 2.28
C ILE A 75 -20.13 3.22 1.56
N ASP A 76 -20.25 3.97 0.46
CA ASP A 76 -21.45 4.00 -0.37
C ASP A 76 -21.58 2.67 -1.12
N SER A 77 -22.50 1.82 -0.65
CA SER A 77 -22.70 0.45 -1.12
C SER A 77 -23.50 0.33 -2.43
N HIS A 78 -23.76 1.43 -3.14
CA HIS A 78 -24.65 1.42 -4.31
C HIS A 78 -24.00 0.94 -5.63
N GLU A 79 -22.68 0.69 -5.67
CA GLU A 79 -22.03 0.02 -6.80
C GLU A 79 -21.36 -1.30 -6.40
N PRO A 80 -21.44 -2.36 -7.23
CA PRO A 80 -20.91 -3.67 -6.89
C PRO A 80 -19.40 -3.73 -7.11
N SER A 81 -18.63 -3.24 -6.12
CA SER A 81 -17.20 -3.54 -5.97
C SER A 81 -16.61 -2.90 -4.72
N PHE A 82 -15.78 -3.50 -3.88
CA PHE A 82 -15.28 -4.87 -3.77
C PHE A 82 -14.63 -5.09 -2.38
N PHE A 83 -14.87 -4.21 -1.40
CA PHE A 83 -14.09 -4.17 -0.16
C PHE A 83 -14.98 -3.84 1.04
N ASP A 84 -15.04 -4.73 2.02
CA ASP A 84 -15.75 -4.51 3.28
C ASP A 84 -14.86 -3.82 4.32
N GLU A 85 -15.46 -3.23 5.34
CA GLU A 85 -14.78 -2.54 6.44
C GLU A 85 -13.73 -3.43 7.12
N GLN A 86 -13.99 -4.73 7.27
CA GLN A 86 -13.04 -5.68 7.85
C GLN A 86 -11.83 -5.85 6.96
N MET A 87 -11.99 -5.85 5.63
CA MET A 87 -10.86 -5.88 4.72
C MET A 87 -9.97 -4.66 4.92
N VAL A 88 -10.54 -3.45 4.90
CA VAL A 88 -9.78 -2.20 5.04
C VAL A 88 -9.04 -2.14 6.38
N LYS A 89 -9.69 -2.55 7.49
CA LYS A 89 -9.07 -2.64 8.82
C LYS A 89 -7.89 -3.61 8.90
N ASN A 90 -7.83 -4.59 7.99
CA ASN A 90 -6.78 -5.60 7.94
C ASN A 90 -5.74 -5.35 6.84
N MET A 91 -5.88 -4.28 6.05
CA MET A 91 -4.86 -3.90 5.09
C MET A 91 -3.59 -3.42 5.80
N PHE A 92 -2.47 -3.62 5.12
CA PHE A 92 -1.16 -3.23 5.64
C PHE A 92 -0.57 -2.16 4.71
N ALA A 93 -0.44 -0.94 5.21
CA ALA A 93 0.15 0.16 4.45
C ALA A 93 1.67 -0.01 4.36
N ILE A 94 2.20 0.19 3.16
CA ILE A 94 3.63 0.02 2.84
C ILE A 94 4.26 1.27 2.25
N GLY A 95 3.47 2.32 2.04
CA GLY A 95 3.88 3.49 1.29
C GLY A 95 2.74 4.45 1.00
N LEU A 96 3.09 5.47 0.22
CA LEU A 96 2.15 6.46 -0.30
C LEU A 96 2.14 6.40 -1.82
N SER A 97 1.05 6.89 -2.40
CA SER A 97 0.95 7.34 -3.77
C SER A 97 0.51 8.80 -3.79
N ASP A 98 0.50 9.42 -4.96
CA ASP A 98 -0.04 10.78 -5.16
C ASP A 98 -1.48 10.99 -4.63
N SER A 99 -2.22 9.91 -4.42
CA SER A 99 -3.67 9.94 -4.18
C SER A 99 -4.14 9.14 -2.98
N GLY A 100 -3.22 8.55 -2.19
CA GLY A 100 -3.60 7.70 -1.05
C GLY A 100 -2.50 6.77 -0.56
N PHE A 101 -2.84 5.85 0.34
CA PHE A 101 -1.91 4.87 0.90
C PHE A 101 -1.76 3.66 0.00
N LEU A 102 -0.50 3.29 -0.31
CA LEU A 102 -0.21 2.03 -0.98
C LEU A 102 -0.25 0.90 0.06
N CYS A 103 -1.13 -0.07 -0.14
CA CYS A 103 -1.42 -1.13 0.83
C CYS A 103 -1.42 -2.52 0.20
N PHE A 104 -1.15 -3.54 1.01
CA PHE A 104 -1.48 -4.92 0.67
C PHE A 104 -2.97 -5.21 0.88
N ASN A 105 -3.59 -5.85 -0.11
CA ASN A 105 -4.87 -6.50 0.04
C ASN A 105 -4.70 -7.79 0.88
N PRO A 106 -5.37 -7.94 2.04
CA PRO A 106 -5.18 -9.07 2.94
C PRO A 106 -5.72 -10.40 2.37
N HIS A 107 -6.57 -10.39 1.33
CA HIS A 107 -7.12 -11.61 0.74
C HIS A 107 -6.16 -12.31 -0.23
N ASN A 108 -5.42 -11.55 -1.03
CA ASN A 108 -4.64 -12.08 -2.15
C ASN A 108 -3.24 -11.46 -2.29
N ASN A 109 -2.85 -10.54 -1.39
CA ASN A 109 -1.58 -9.81 -1.42
C ASN A 109 -1.34 -8.97 -2.68
N SER A 110 -2.39 -8.62 -3.43
CA SER A 110 -2.28 -7.58 -4.46
C SER A 110 -1.96 -6.23 -3.82
N LEU A 111 -1.37 -5.32 -4.58
CA LEU A 111 -1.19 -3.94 -4.15
C LEU A 111 -2.39 -3.10 -4.57
N CYS A 112 -2.87 -2.30 -3.62
CA CYS A 112 -3.97 -1.38 -3.84
C CYS A 112 -3.61 0.00 -3.28
N VAL A 113 -4.21 1.04 -3.84
CA VAL A 113 -4.22 2.38 -3.25
C VAL A 113 -5.55 2.58 -2.54
N LEU A 114 -5.49 2.88 -1.24
CA LEU A 114 -6.61 3.38 -0.47
C LEU A 114 -6.60 4.91 -0.55
N HIS A 115 -7.59 5.46 -1.23
CA HIS A 115 -7.78 6.89 -1.40
C HIS A 115 -8.43 7.51 -0.15
N SER A 116 -8.28 8.83 -0.01
CA SER A 116 -8.82 9.59 1.13
C SER A 116 -10.35 9.59 1.22
N ASP A 117 -11.04 9.37 0.10
CA ASP A 117 -12.49 9.23 0.01
C ASP A 117 -12.96 7.79 0.30
N GLY A 118 -12.05 6.89 0.67
CA GLY A 118 -12.33 5.49 0.92
C GLY A 118 -12.39 4.63 -0.33
N PHE A 119 -12.22 5.20 -1.53
CA PHE A 119 -12.12 4.41 -2.74
C PHE A 119 -10.85 3.57 -2.72
N LEU A 120 -10.92 2.36 -3.28
CA LEU A 120 -9.80 1.44 -3.30
C LEU A 120 -9.54 0.93 -4.71
N MET A 121 -8.32 1.16 -5.19
CA MET A 121 -7.92 0.78 -6.55
C MET A 121 -6.81 -0.26 -6.49
N THR A 122 -6.99 -1.42 -7.12
CA THR A 122 -5.88 -2.37 -7.30
C THR A 122 -4.92 -1.83 -8.35
N VAL A 123 -3.64 -1.71 -8.00
CA VAL A 123 -2.59 -1.16 -8.86
C VAL A 123 -1.64 -2.23 -9.40
N ALA A 124 -1.40 -3.31 -8.65
CA ALA A 124 -0.58 -4.41 -9.11
C ALA A 124 -1.06 -5.76 -8.54
N PRO A 125 -0.94 -6.86 -9.30
CA PRO A 125 -1.35 -8.18 -8.83
C PRO A 125 -0.44 -8.74 -7.72
N SER A 126 0.78 -8.22 -7.58
CA SER A 126 1.72 -8.59 -6.52
C SER A 126 2.81 -7.53 -6.32
N PHE A 127 3.51 -7.59 -5.20
CA PHE A 127 4.67 -6.74 -4.93
C PHE A 127 5.83 -7.00 -5.90
N ASP A 128 6.11 -8.27 -6.24
CA ASP A 128 7.15 -8.63 -7.21
C ASP A 128 6.90 -7.99 -8.59
N PHE A 129 5.64 -8.01 -9.04
CA PHE A 129 5.26 -7.41 -10.30
C PHE A 129 5.48 -5.89 -10.26
N PHE A 130 5.02 -5.25 -9.18
CA PHE A 130 5.18 -3.81 -8.98
C PHE A 130 6.66 -3.40 -8.99
N ILE A 131 7.48 -3.98 -8.11
CA ILE A 131 8.89 -3.58 -7.97
C ILE A 131 9.72 -3.84 -9.23
N SER A 132 9.35 -4.83 -10.04
CA SER A 132 10.02 -5.12 -11.32
C SER A 132 9.66 -4.14 -12.44
N ASN A 133 8.59 -3.35 -12.27
CA ASN A 133 8.06 -2.45 -13.29
C ASN A 133 8.02 -0.98 -12.84
N ILE A 134 8.56 -0.64 -11.67
CA ILE A 134 8.74 0.75 -11.28
C ILE A 134 9.95 1.36 -11.99
N LYS A 135 9.87 2.66 -12.26
CA LYS A 135 11.00 3.47 -12.71
C LYS A 135 11.40 4.43 -11.61
N MET A 136 12.66 4.36 -11.20
CA MET A 136 13.26 5.33 -10.27
C MET A 136 13.55 6.64 -11.04
N GLN A 137 13.27 7.78 -10.42
CA GLN A 137 13.74 9.08 -10.90
C GLN A 137 15.15 9.39 -10.40
#